data_AF-A0A241V3E1-F1
#
_entry.id   AF-A0A241V3E1-F1
#
_cell.length_a   1.000
_cell.length_b   1.000
_cell.length_c   1.000
_cell.angle_alpha   90.00
_cell.angle_beta   90.00
_cell.angle_gamma   90.00
#
_symmetry.space_group_name_H-M   'P 1'
#
loop_
_entity.id
_entity.type
_entity.pdbx_description
1 polymer ?
#
loop_
_entity_poly.entity_id
_entity_poly.type
_entity_poly.pdbx_seq_one_letter_code
_entity_poly.pdbx_strand_id
1 'polypeptide(L)'
;MISDIQAKYDQLSSAQKDIFAGYGLRQVKHFVEISLANIEPVLPENAFVQGVNAAGKVQAFNPETGQYYLWISDLQWQATTQPSNSIDLKEDFLEVWKIFNLEQYELIDLSHIHRDFLESQLA
;
A
#
# COMPACT_ATOMS: atom_id res chain seq x y z
N MET A 1 -2.92 -21.38 -1.16
CA MET A 1 -3.23 -20.76 -2.47
C MET A 1 -4.62 -20.16 -2.37
N ILE A 2 -4.80 -18.88 -2.73
CA ILE A 2 -6.13 -18.25 -2.73
C ILE A 2 -6.93 -18.85 -3.89
N SER A 3 -7.96 -19.64 -3.59
CA SER A 3 -8.66 -20.48 -4.57
C SER A 3 -9.42 -19.68 -5.63
N ASP A 4 -9.85 -18.46 -5.31
CA ASP A 4 -10.60 -17.53 -6.16
C ASP A 4 -9.74 -16.34 -6.62
N ILE A 5 -8.42 -16.50 -6.67
CA ILE A 5 -7.47 -15.41 -6.98
C ILE A 5 -7.77 -14.68 -8.29
N GLN A 6 -8.13 -15.40 -9.36
CA GLN A 6 -8.49 -14.79 -10.64
C GLN A 6 -9.70 -13.86 -10.50
N ALA A 7 -10.79 -14.36 -9.90
CA ALA A 7 -12.02 -13.59 -9.72
C ALA A 7 -11.80 -12.37 -8.83
N LYS A 8 -10.93 -12.46 -7.82
CA LYS A 8 -10.52 -11.32 -6.98
C LYS A 8 -9.66 -10.32 -7.76
N TYR A 9 -8.71 -10.81 -8.55
CA TYR A 9 -7.86 -9.97 -9.39
C TYR A 9 -8.66 -9.20 -10.45
N ASP A 10 -9.69 -9.81 -11.02
CA ASP A 10 -10.55 -9.17 -12.02
C ASP A 10 -11.42 -8.05 -11.46
N GLN A 11 -11.65 -8.02 -10.14
CA GLN A 11 -12.36 -6.92 -9.46
C GLN A 11 -11.48 -5.67 -9.27
N LEU A 12 -10.16 -5.79 -9.42
CA LEU A 12 -9.23 -4.69 -9.21
C LEU A 12 -9.30 -3.65 -10.32
N SER A 13 -9.22 -2.38 -9.94
CA SER A 13 -8.93 -1.27 -10.85
C SER A 13 -7.51 -1.40 -11.44
N SER A 14 -7.19 -0.64 -12.48
CA SER A 14 -5.83 -0.64 -13.05
C SER A 14 -4.76 -0.29 -12.00
N ALA A 15 -4.98 0.75 -11.20
CA ALA A 15 -4.05 1.15 -10.14
C ALA A 15 -3.88 0.06 -9.08
N GLN A 16 -4.96 -0.64 -8.72
CA GLN A 16 -4.92 -1.73 -7.77
C GLN A 16 -4.21 -2.97 -8.33
N LYS A 17 -4.30 -3.21 -9.65
CA LYS A 17 -3.51 -4.25 -10.34
C LYS A 17 -2.02 -3.91 -10.34
N ASP A 18 -1.67 -2.64 -10.53
CA ASP A 18 -0.28 -2.19 -10.43
C ASP A 18 0.26 -2.38 -9.00
N ILE A 19 -0.54 -2.07 -7.98
CA ILE A 19 -0.19 -2.35 -6.58
C ILE A 19 -0.02 -3.85 -6.34
N PHE A 20 -0.97 -4.66 -6.80
CA PHE A 20 -0.89 -6.12 -6.68
C PHE A 20 0.39 -6.67 -7.32
N ALA A 21 0.75 -6.19 -8.52
CA ALA A 21 1.91 -6.66 -9.25
C ALA A 21 3.23 -6.15 -8.67
N GLY A 22 3.28 -4.89 -8.24
CA GLY A 22 4.50 -4.24 -7.74
C GLY A 22 4.85 -4.62 -6.30
N TYR A 23 3.86 -4.77 -5.43
CA TYR A 23 4.07 -5.02 -3.99
C TYR A 23 3.75 -6.46 -3.58
N GLY A 24 2.72 -7.05 -4.19
CA GLY A 24 2.16 -8.33 -3.79
C GLY A 24 1.36 -8.27 -2.48
N LEU A 25 0.52 -9.29 -2.27
CA LEU A 25 -0.45 -9.33 -1.16
C LEU A 25 0.19 -9.26 0.22
N ARG A 26 1.37 -9.86 0.40
CA ARG A 26 2.10 -9.80 1.68
C ARG A 26 2.45 -8.36 2.07
N GLN A 27 2.94 -7.56 1.12
CA GLN A 27 3.31 -6.17 1.40
C GLN A 27 2.08 -5.28 1.54
N VAL A 28 1.02 -5.55 0.78
CA VAL A 28 -0.28 -4.88 0.97
C VAL A 28 -0.79 -5.09 2.40
N LYS A 29 -0.81 -6.36 2.87
CA LYS A 29 -1.20 -6.68 4.25
C LYS A 29 -0.30 -5.99 5.27
N HIS A 30 1.02 -6.07 5.08
CA HIS A 30 1.96 -5.42 5.98
C HIS A 30 1.75 -3.90 6.02
N PHE A 31 1.56 -3.24 4.89
CA PHE A 31 1.32 -1.80 4.85
C PHE A 31 0.05 -1.44 5.63
N VAL A 32 -1.06 -2.12 5.34
CA VAL A 32 -2.37 -1.82 5.95
C VAL A 32 -2.42 -2.12 7.43
N GLU A 33 -1.93 -3.29 7.86
CA GLU A 33 -2.11 -3.75 9.25
C GLU A 33 -0.96 -3.35 10.18
N ILE A 34 0.25 -3.16 9.64
CA ILE A 34 1.45 -2.91 10.45
C ILE A 34 1.96 -1.49 10.22
N SER A 35 2.22 -1.11 8.97
CA SER A 35 2.82 0.19 8.69
C SER A 35 1.88 1.34 9.09
N LEU A 36 0.61 1.33 8.64
CA LEU A 36 -0.36 2.39 8.99
C LEU A 36 -0.52 2.55 10.51
N ALA A 37 -0.64 1.44 11.24
CA ALA A 37 -0.77 1.44 12.69
C ALA A 37 0.43 2.08 13.42
N ASN A 38 1.63 2.03 12.81
CA ASN A 38 2.82 2.66 13.37
C ASN A 38 2.97 4.13 12.99
N ILE A 39 2.53 4.52 11.79
CA ILE A 39 2.83 5.86 11.24
C ILE A 39 1.70 6.86 11.45
N GLU A 40 0.44 6.43 11.45
CA GLU A 40 -0.71 7.33 11.61
C GLU A 40 -0.80 7.95 13.01
N PRO A 41 -0.52 7.24 14.14
CA PRO A 41 -0.61 7.83 15.48
C PRO A 41 0.38 8.97 15.76
N VAL A 42 1.50 8.99 15.03
CA VAL A 42 2.56 10.01 15.18
C VAL A 42 2.56 11.04 14.04
N LEU A 43 1.51 11.01 13.22
CA LEU A 43 1.34 11.92 12.11
C LEU A 43 1.13 13.36 12.63
N PRO A 44 1.70 14.39 11.97
CA PRO A 44 1.41 15.78 12.31
C PRO A 44 -0.10 16.06 12.29
N GLU A 45 -0.55 16.96 13.18
CA GLU A 45 -1.95 17.35 13.29
C GLU A 45 -2.52 17.80 11.94
N ASN A 46 -3.76 17.41 11.66
CA ASN A 46 -4.50 17.67 10.43
C ASN A 46 -3.85 17.15 9.13
N ALA A 47 -2.76 16.38 9.20
CA ALA A 47 -2.23 15.67 8.04
C ALA A 47 -2.94 14.32 7.84
N PHE A 48 -2.86 13.80 6.61
CA PHE A 48 -3.30 12.45 6.28
C PHE A 48 -2.26 11.74 5.41
N VAL A 49 -2.12 10.43 5.61
CA VAL A 49 -1.30 9.57 4.74
C VAL A 49 -1.97 9.48 3.37
N GLN A 50 -1.25 9.88 2.32
CA GLN A 50 -1.68 9.75 0.93
C GLN A 50 -1.45 8.34 0.40
N GLY A 51 -0.33 7.71 0.75
CA GLY A 51 0.07 6.41 0.22
C GLY A 51 1.58 6.26 0.09
N VAL A 52 2.02 5.40 -0.82
CA VAL A 52 3.44 5.12 -1.08
C VAL A 52 3.85 5.84 -2.37
N ASN A 53 4.91 6.64 -2.31
CA ASN A 53 5.41 7.35 -3.47
C ASN A 53 6.33 6.48 -4.35
N ALA A 54 6.66 6.97 -5.54
CA ALA A 54 7.56 6.31 -6.49
C ALA A 54 8.97 5.98 -5.95
N ALA A 55 9.40 6.55 -4.82
CA ALA A 55 10.66 6.20 -4.16
C ALA A 55 10.50 5.10 -3.08
N GLY A 56 9.30 4.50 -2.96
CA GLY A 56 8.96 3.52 -1.94
C GLY A 56 8.77 4.10 -0.54
N LYS A 57 8.63 5.43 -0.40
CA LYS A 57 8.42 6.09 0.90
C LYS A 57 6.95 6.41 1.10
N VAL A 58 6.47 6.31 2.34
CA VAL A 58 5.12 6.77 2.67
C VAL A 58 5.09 8.29 2.67
N GLN A 59 4.12 8.87 1.98
CA GLN A 59 3.92 10.31 1.88
C GLN A 59 2.60 10.71 2.55
N ALA A 60 2.62 11.83 3.24
CA ALA A 60 1.45 12.46 3.84
C ALA A 60 1.34 13.93 3.44
N PHE A 61 0.13 14.48 3.56
CA PHE A 61 -0.18 15.85 3.21
C PHE A 61 -1.07 16.49 4.28
N ASN A 62 -0.76 17.73 4.64
CA ASN A 62 -1.62 18.57 5.46
C ASN A 62 -2.31 19.61 4.55
N PRO A 63 -3.65 19.55 4.38
CA PRO A 63 -4.38 20.44 3.50
C PRO A 63 -4.53 21.87 4.05
N GLU A 64 -4.40 22.08 5.36
CA GLU A 64 -4.50 23.42 5.97
C GLU A 64 -3.24 24.25 5.73
N THR A 65 -2.07 23.60 5.82
CA THR A 65 -0.77 24.27 5.67
C THR A 65 -0.16 24.10 4.27
N GLY A 66 -0.66 23.13 3.49
CA GLY A 66 -0.06 22.72 2.22
C GLY A 66 1.26 21.95 2.39
N GLN A 67 1.61 21.54 3.62
CA GLN A 67 2.87 20.87 3.91
C GLN A 67 2.80 19.38 3.58
N TYR A 68 3.86 18.88 2.94
CA TYR A 68 4.07 17.46 2.69
C TYR A 68 5.05 16.86 3.70
N TYR A 69 4.86 15.58 4.00
CA TYR A 69 5.72 14.83 4.90
C TYR A 69 6.10 13.48 4.29
N LEU A 70 7.31 13.02 4.58
CA LEU A 70 7.77 11.68 4.24
C LEU A 70 8.07 10.90 5.50
N TRP A 71 7.63 9.64 5.54
CA TRP A 71 8.04 8.70 6.57
C TRP A 71 9.48 8.26 6.31
N ILE A 72 10.37 8.48 7.28
CA ILE A 72 11.78 8.08 7.21
C ILE A 72 12.06 6.93 8.17
N SER A 73 13.15 6.20 7.92
CA SER A 73 13.52 4.97 8.66
C SER A 73 13.66 5.15 10.17
N ASP A 74 13.82 6.39 10.64
CA ASP A 74 13.94 6.74 12.06
C ASP A 74 12.57 6.80 12.79
N LEU A 75 11.54 6.21 12.19
CA LEU A 75 10.16 6.18 12.71
C LEU A 75 9.57 7.58 12.93
N GLN A 76 9.86 8.50 12.02
CA GLN A 76 9.45 9.89 12.12
C GLN A 76 8.96 10.43 10.78
N TRP A 77 8.07 11.42 10.86
CA TRP A 77 7.64 12.23 9.73
C TRP A 77 8.60 13.40 9.53
N GLN A 78 9.17 13.52 8.33
CA GLN A 78 10.01 14.64 7.94
C GLN A 78 9.28 15.52 6.93
N ALA A 79 9.17 16.82 7.20
CA ALA A 79 8.65 17.78 6.23
C ALA A 79 9.51 17.78 4.95
N THR A 80 8.87 17.84 3.79
CA THR A 80 9.55 17.89 2.49
C THR A 80 8.99 19.02 1.62
N THR A 81 9.87 19.63 0.83
CA THR A 81 9.50 20.56 -0.26
C THR A 81 9.52 19.88 -1.63
N GLN A 82 9.86 18.59 -1.67
CA GLN A 82 9.95 17.78 -2.88
C GLN A 82 9.02 16.55 -2.75
N PRO A 83 7.68 16.75 -2.74
CA PRO A 83 6.75 15.64 -2.77
C PRO A 83 6.81 14.93 -4.14
N SER A 84 6.49 13.64 -4.15
CA SER A 84 6.20 12.94 -5.40
C SER A 84 4.77 13.23 -5.81
N ASN A 85 4.56 13.49 -7.11
CA ASN A 85 3.24 13.52 -7.72
C ASN A 85 2.73 12.12 -8.10
N SER A 86 3.63 11.13 -8.15
CA SER A 86 3.28 9.73 -8.39
C SER A 86 3.18 9.00 -7.06
N ILE A 87 1.97 8.59 -6.72
CA ILE A 87 1.61 7.98 -5.42
C ILE A 87 0.67 6.81 -5.69
N ASP A 88 1.03 5.65 -5.18
CA ASP A 88 0.13 4.52 -4.99
C ASP A 88 -0.72 4.81 -3.75
N LEU A 89 -2.01 5.06 -3.95
CA LEU A 89 -2.88 5.62 -2.92
C LEU A 89 -3.15 4.62 -1.79
N LYS A 90 -3.19 5.14 -0.55
CA LYS A 90 -3.55 4.35 0.63
C LYS A 90 -4.89 3.66 0.45
N GLU A 91 -5.85 4.35 -0.16
CA GLU A 91 -7.19 3.83 -0.44
C GLU A 91 -7.14 2.61 -1.36
N ASP A 92 -6.27 2.60 -2.37
CA ASP A 92 -6.11 1.44 -3.25
C ASP A 92 -5.45 0.26 -2.54
N PHE A 93 -4.49 0.49 -1.64
CA PHE A 93 -3.96 -0.56 -0.76
C PHE A 93 -5.06 -1.16 0.13
N LEU A 94 -5.92 -0.32 0.71
CA LEU A 94 -7.05 -0.77 1.53
C LEU A 94 -8.06 -1.58 0.71
N GLU A 95 -8.37 -1.18 -0.51
CA GLU A 95 -9.28 -1.95 -1.38
C GLU A 95 -8.69 -3.29 -1.81
N VAL A 96 -7.40 -3.35 -2.19
CA VAL A 96 -6.73 -4.63 -2.47
C VAL A 96 -6.78 -5.53 -1.22
N TRP A 97 -6.50 -4.97 -0.03
CA TRP A 97 -6.58 -5.69 1.23
C TRP A 97 -7.99 -6.28 1.49
N LYS A 98 -9.04 -5.51 1.23
CA LYS A 98 -10.45 -5.95 1.38
C LYS A 98 -10.85 -7.00 0.35
N ILE A 99 -10.58 -6.77 -0.93
CA ILE A 99 -10.98 -7.67 -2.04
C ILE A 99 -10.38 -9.07 -1.84
N PHE A 100 -9.13 -9.12 -1.39
CA PHE A 100 -8.45 -10.37 -1.08
C PHE A 100 -8.74 -10.91 0.32
N ASN A 101 -9.50 -10.16 1.12
CA ASN A 101 -9.84 -10.46 2.51
C ASN A 101 -8.58 -10.87 3.28
N LEU A 102 -7.55 -10.02 3.23
CA LEU A 102 -6.21 -10.36 3.71
C LEU A 102 -6.14 -10.55 5.22
N GLU A 103 -7.11 -10.05 5.97
CA GLU A 103 -7.25 -10.26 7.41
C GLU A 103 -7.13 -11.74 7.81
N GLN A 104 -7.74 -12.64 7.02
CA GLN A 104 -7.82 -14.07 7.32
C GLN A 104 -6.52 -14.87 7.08
N TYR A 105 -5.48 -14.23 6.52
CA TYR A 105 -4.23 -14.88 6.13
C TYR A 105 -3.06 -14.38 6.96
N GLU A 106 -2.15 -15.27 7.32
CA GLU A 106 -0.86 -14.89 7.88
C GLU A 106 0.05 -14.30 6.79
N LEU A 107 0.98 -13.41 7.18
CA LEU A 107 1.91 -12.79 6.22
C LEU A 107 2.74 -13.81 5.45
N ILE A 108 3.11 -14.93 6.10
CA ILE A 108 3.92 -15.96 5.48
C ILE A 108 3.17 -16.66 4.32
N ASP A 109 1.87 -16.86 4.48
CA ASP A 109 1.01 -17.54 3.50
C ASP A 109 0.78 -16.72 2.23
N LEU A 110 0.97 -15.41 2.32
CA LEU A 110 0.82 -14.46 1.21
C LEU A 110 2.11 -14.29 0.38
N SER A 111 3.21 -14.93 0.78
CA SER A 111 4.47 -14.86 0.05
C SER A 111 4.32 -15.47 -1.34
N HIS A 112 4.92 -14.85 -2.35
CA HIS A 112 5.00 -15.35 -3.73
C HIS A 112 3.69 -15.47 -4.52
N ILE A 113 2.52 -15.38 -3.88
CA ILE A 113 1.21 -15.51 -4.54
C ILE A 113 1.09 -14.65 -5.80
N HIS A 114 1.45 -13.36 -5.73
CA HIS A 114 1.33 -12.44 -6.86
C HIS A 114 2.20 -12.87 -8.06
N ARG A 115 3.45 -13.23 -7.79
CA ARG A 115 4.41 -13.64 -8.82
C ARG A 115 3.94 -14.92 -9.49
N ASP A 116 3.64 -15.94 -8.70
CA ASP A 116 3.22 -17.25 -9.22
C ASP A 116 1.90 -17.13 -10.02
N PHE A 117 0.98 -16.26 -9.59
CA PHE A 117 -0.24 -15.95 -10.34
C PHE A 117 0.05 -15.24 -11.66
N LEU A 118 0.85 -14.16 -11.66
CA LEU A 118 1.14 -13.39 -12.87
C LEU A 118 1.95 -14.21 -13.90
N GLU A 119 2.89 -15.04 -13.44
CA GLU A 119 3.62 -15.98 -14.30
C GLU A 119 2.66 -16.98 -14.97
N SER A 120 1.64 -17.46 -14.25
CA SER A 120 0.64 -18.37 -14.82
C SER A 120 -0.25 -17.74 -15.90
N GLN A 121 -0.35 -16.40 -15.95
CA GLN A 121 -1.12 -15.67 -16.98
C GLN A 121 -0.32 -15.49 -18.29
N LEU A 122 1.01 -15.62 -18.22
CA LEU A 122 1.90 -15.48 -19.37
C LEU A 122 2.14 -16.81 -20.11
N ALA A 123 1.69 -17.92 -19.53
CA ALA A 123 1.81 -19.28 -20.06
C ALA A 123 0.60 -19.65 -20.94
#